data_AF-A0A3C0K954-F1
#
_entry.id   AF-A0A3C0K954-F1
#
_cell.length_a   1.000
_cell.length_b   1.000
_cell.length_c   1.000
_cell.angle_alpha   90.00
_cell.angle_beta   90.00
_cell.angle_gamma   90.00
#
_symmetry.space_group_name_H-M   'P 1'
#
loop_
_entity.id
_entity.type
_entity.pdbx_description
1 polymer ?
#
loop_
_entity_poly.entity_id
_entity_poly.type
_entity_poly.pdbx_seq_one_letter_code
_entity_poly.pdbx_strand_id
1 'polypeptide(L)'
;DDRPIQQGNRRFADNLELSAQRALTVTRALIEEGLPPAQVFSAAFGPEQPVASNDAEEGRALNRRVEIAPVPKARADQEGGSRE
;
A
#
# COMPACT_ATOMS: atom_id res chain seq x y z
N ASP A 1 4.82 10.18 -6.13
CA ASP A 1 5.59 11.44 -6.06
C ASP A 1 4.81 12.40 -5.17
N ASP A 2 5.33 13.61 -4.99
CA ASP A 2 4.78 14.65 -4.12
C ASP A 2 4.00 15.73 -4.87
N ARG A 3 3.78 15.57 -6.18
CA ARG A 3 3.03 16.58 -6.94
C ARG A 3 1.58 16.56 -6.48
N PRO A 4 0.98 17.73 -6.18
CA PRO A 4 -0.42 17.80 -5.84
C PRO A 4 -1.30 17.21 -6.96
N ILE A 5 -2.42 16.60 -6.57
CA ILE A 5 -3.43 16.15 -7.51
C ILE A 5 -3.90 17.34 -8.34
N GLN A 6 -3.77 17.23 -9.66
CA GLN A 6 -4.06 18.32 -10.57
C GLN A 6 -5.57 18.56 -10.64
N GLN A 7 -5.98 19.83 -10.68
CA GLN A 7 -7.40 20.24 -10.59
C GLN A 7 -8.30 19.67 -11.70
N GLY A 8 -7.74 19.20 -12.82
CA GLY A 8 -8.49 18.54 -13.89
C GLY A 8 -8.86 17.08 -13.63
N ASN A 9 -8.30 16.46 -12.58
CA ASN A 9 -8.55 15.07 -12.21
C ASN A 9 -8.89 14.95 -10.71
N ARG A 10 -10.01 15.57 -10.30
CA ARG A 10 -10.48 15.63 -8.90
C ARG A 10 -11.12 14.33 -8.39
N ARG A 11 -10.70 13.19 -8.92
CA ARG A 11 -11.22 11.90 -8.47
C ARG A 11 -10.72 11.53 -7.06
N PHE A 12 -9.64 12.16 -6.64
CA PHE A 12 -9.00 12.00 -5.33
C PHE A 12 -8.67 13.38 -4.77
N ALA A 13 -8.83 13.57 -3.46
CA ALA A 13 -8.54 14.80 -2.75
C ALA A 13 -7.03 15.07 -2.67
N ASP A 14 -6.23 14.02 -2.44
CA ASP A 14 -4.79 14.09 -2.29
C ASP A 14 -4.08 12.80 -2.75
N ASN A 15 -2.75 12.79 -2.60
CA ASN A 15 -1.93 11.62 -2.93
C ASN A 15 -2.15 10.46 -1.96
N LEU A 16 -2.62 10.71 -0.74
CA LEU A 16 -2.92 9.66 0.23
C LEU A 16 -4.11 8.84 -0.28
N GLU A 17 -5.21 9.49 -0.64
CA GLU A 17 -6.41 8.86 -1.20
C GLU A 17 -6.12 8.15 -2.53
N LEU A 18 -5.35 8.79 -3.42
CA LEU A 18 -4.91 8.15 -4.67
C LEU A 18 -4.09 6.86 -4.39
N SER A 19 -3.15 6.91 -3.44
CA SER A 19 -2.34 5.74 -3.09
C SER A 19 -3.17 4.63 -2.46
N ALA A 20 -4.14 4.96 -1.60
CA ALA A 20 -5.07 4.01 -1.01
C ALA A 20 -5.89 3.29 -2.08
N GLN A 21 -6.41 4.03 -3.07
CA GLN A 21 -7.19 3.40 -4.12
C GLN A 21 -6.33 2.48 -5.00
N ARG A 22 -5.09 2.87 -5.32
CA ARG A 22 -4.16 2.02 -6.08
C ARG A 22 -3.83 0.73 -5.32
N ALA A 23 -3.53 0.83 -4.02
CA ALA A 23 -3.26 -0.33 -3.19
C ALA A 23 -4.48 -1.26 -3.11
N LEU A 24 -5.69 -0.72 -2.92
CA LEU A 24 -6.92 -1.49 -2.89
C LEU A 24 -7.22 -2.20 -4.22
N THR A 25 -6.97 -1.54 -5.36
CA THR A 25 -7.11 -2.16 -6.68
C THR A 25 -6.20 -3.39 -6.81
N VAL A 26 -4.94 -3.29 -6.38
CA VAL A 26 -4.00 -4.43 -6.42
C VAL A 26 -4.46 -5.54 -5.46
N THR A 27 -4.87 -5.19 -4.23
CA THR A 27 -5.38 -6.18 -3.26
C THR A 27 -6.58 -6.94 -3.82
N ARG A 28 -7.54 -6.25 -4.46
CA ARG A 28 -8.71 -6.90 -5.08
C ARG A 28 -8.31 -7.83 -6.22
N ALA A 29 -7.42 -7.39 -7.10
CA ALA A 29 -6.91 -8.22 -8.19
C ALA A 29 -6.24 -9.50 -7.65
N LEU A 30 -5.44 -9.41 -6.59
CA LEU A 30 -4.82 -10.59 -5.98
C LEU A 30 -5.85 -11.56 -5.37
N ILE A 31 -6.90 -11.03 -4.75
CA ILE A 31 -8.01 -11.84 -4.22
C ILE A 31 -8.76 -12.54 -5.36
N GLU A 32 -9.03 -11.83 -6.46
CA GLU A 32 -9.68 -12.38 -7.66
C GLU A 32 -8.85 -13.52 -8.28
N GLU A 33 -7.51 -13.43 -8.23
CA GLU A 33 -6.57 -14.48 -8.65
C GLU A 33 -6.41 -15.62 -7.62
N GLY A 34 -7.13 -15.57 -6.49
CA GLY A 34 -7.23 -16.68 -5.52
C GLY A 34 -6.45 -16.48 -4.22
N LEU A 35 -5.83 -15.32 -3.98
CA LEU A 35 -5.22 -15.02 -2.68
C LEU A 35 -6.31 -14.90 -1.59
N PRO A 36 -6.25 -15.65 -0.48
CA PRO A 36 -7.27 -15.56 0.56
C PRO A 36 -7.33 -14.14 1.16
N PRO A 37 -8.52 -13.51 1.27
CA PRO A 37 -8.65 -12.15 1.80
C PRO A 37 -8.04 -11.95 3.20
N ALA A 38 -8.05 -13.00 4.02
CA ALA A 38 -7.45 -12.97 5.36
C ALA A 38 -5.91 -12.97 5.38
N GLN A 39 -5.25 -13.09 4.23
CA GLN A 39 -3.78 -13.10 4.10
C GLN A 39 -3.23 -11.83 3.45
N VAL A 40 -4.07 -10.89 3.05
CA VAL A 40 -3.67 -9.67 2.38
C VAL A 40 -4.42 -8.47 2.95
N PHE A 41 -3.73 -7.35 3.07
CA PHE A 41 -4.33 -6.07 3.40
C PHE A 41 -3.70 -4.99 2.53
N SER A 42 -4.38 -3.84 2.41
CA SER A 42 -3.85 -2.68 1.70
C SER A 42 -3.37 -1.64 2.71
N ALA A 43 -2.31 -0.93 2.36
CA ALA A 43 -1.79 0.22 3.10
C ALA A 43 -1.46 1.35 2.12
N ALA A 44 -1.50 2.58 2.62
CA ALA A 44 -1.34 3.79 1.84
C ALA A 44 -0.42 4.76 2.57
N PHE A 45 0.49 5.38 1.84
CA PHE A 45 1.51 6.29 2.40
C PHE A 45 1.58 7.63 1.66
N GLY A 46 0.75 7.83 0.62
CA GLY A 46 0.82 9.02 -0.21
C GLY A 46 2.25 9.33 -0.67
N PRO A 47 2.76 10.55 -0.45
CA PRO A 47 4.12 10.94 -0.82
C PRO A 47 5.18 10.66 0.26
N GLU A 48 4.81 10.10 1.43
CA GLU A 48 5.66 10.10 2.64
C GLU A 48 6.79 9.06 2.63
N GLN A 49 6.79 8.11 1.68
CA GLN A 49 7.78 7.03 1.57
C GLN A 49 8.43 7.00 0.16
N PRO A 50 9.20 8.03 -0.22
CA PRO A 50 9.90 8.07 -1.50
C PRO A 50 11.09 7.09 -1.52
N VAL A 51 11.31 6.44 -2.67
CA VAL A 51 12.49 5.58 -2.92
C VAL A 51 13.57 6.29 -3.75
N ALA A 52 13.21 7.41 -4.36
CA ALA A 52 14.12 8.28 -5.10
C ALA A 52 13.79 9.74 -4.82
N SER A 53 14.70 10.66 -5.15
CA SER A 53 14.42 12.10 -5.07
C SER A 53 13.23 12.48 -5.98
N ASN A 54 12.39 13.43 -5.54
CA ASN A 54 11.33 14.01 -6.38
C ASN A 54 11.83 15.18 -7.25
N ASP A 55 13.12 15.53 -7.21
CA ASP A 55 13.66 16.70 -7.94
C ASP A 55 13.63 16.48 -9.46
N ALA A 56 13.90 15.25 -9.91
CA ALA A 56 13.92 14.87 -11.32
C ALA A 56 12.69 14.02 -11.70
N GLU A 57 12.30 14.05 -12.98
CA GLU A 57 11.12 13.29 -13.45
C GLU A 57 11.32 11.78 -13.31
N GLU A 58 12.54 11.32 -13.52
CA GLU A 58 12.96 9.92 -13.38
C GLU A 58 12.71 9.44 -11.95
N GLY A 59 13.12 10.23 -10.95
CA GLY A 59 12.90 9.91 -9.54
C GLY A 59 11.42 9.93 -9.14
N ARG A 60 10.66 10.92 -9.66
CA ARG A 60 9.19 10.95 -9.47
C ARG A 60 8.50 9.72 -10.05
N ALA A 61 8.94 9.25 -11.22
CA ALA A 61 8.40 8.04 -11.85
C ALA A 61 8.60 6.81 -10.95
N LEU A 62 9.77 6.65 -10.35
CA LEU A 62 10.04 5.59 -9.37
C LEU A 62 9.13 5.69 -8.15
N ASN A 63 8.82 6.91 -7.69
CA ASN A 63 7.93 7.13 -6.55
C ASN A 63 6.43 6.90 -6.85
N ARG A 64 6.02 6.62 -8.10
CA ARG A 64 4.63 6.32 -8.47
C ARG A 64 4.39 4.80 -8.51
N ARG A 65 4.60 4.09 -7.41
CA ARG A 65 4.58 2.61 -7.34
C ARG A 65 3.57 2.05 -6.32
N VAL A 66 3.30 0.75 -6.41
CA VAL A 66 2.68 -0.07 -5.37
C VAL A 66 3.66 -1.19 -5.03
N GLU A 67 3.92 -1.42 -3.75
CA GLU A 67 4.80 -2.49 -3.27
C GLU A 67 3.98 -3.59 -2.59
N ILE A 68 4.46 -4.83 -2.70
CA ILE A 68 3.90 -5.99 -2.00
C ILE A 68 5.03 -6.59 -1.18
N ALA A 69 4.83 -6.67 0.14
CA ALA A 69 5.82 -7.21 1.06
C ALA A 69 5.17 -8.22 2.02
N PRO A 70 5.84 -9.34 2.33
CA PRO A 70 5.36 -10.26 3.35
C PRO A 70 5.45 -9.62 4.74
N VAL A 71 4.42 -9.82 5.56
CA VAL A 71 4.40 -9.36 6.95
C VAL A 71 4.42 -10.59 7.87
N PRO A 72 5.30 -10.64 8.88
CA PRO A 72 5.30 -11.72 9.85
C PRO A 72 3.94 -11.81 10.53
N LYS A 73 3.30 -12.99 10.49
CA LYS A 73 2.20 -13.26 11.42
C LYS A 73 2.80 -13.29 12.82
N ALA A 74 2.38 -12.36 13.69
CA ALA A 74 2.65 -12.50 15.10
C ALA A 74 2.22 -13.91 15.53
N ARG A 75 3.10 -14.63 16.24
CA ARG A 75 2.89 -16.01 16.66
C ARG A 75 1.71 -16.05 17.62
N ALA A 76 0.50 -16.17 17.10
CA ALA A 76 -0.68 -16.48 17.88
C ALA A 76 -0.61 -17.97 18.23
N ASP A 77 0.29 -18.34 19.14
CA ASP A 77 0.39 -19.64 19.82
C ASP A 77 1.66 -19.66 20.67
N GLN A 78 1.55 -19.26 21.94
CA GLN A 78 2.21 -19.86 23.12
C GLN A 78 1.69 -19.17 24.39
N GLU A 79 0.42 -19.35 24.75
CA GLU A 79 -0.08 -19.13 26.14
C GLU A 79 -1.47 -19.78 26.31
N GLY A 80 -1.55 -21.06 25.93
CA GLY A 80 -2.66 -21.96 26.26
C GLY A 80 -2.17 -23.21 26.99
N GLY A 81 -0.99 -23.12 27.63
CA GLY A 81 -0.40 -24.22 28.40
C GLY A 81 -0.96 -24.22 29.81
N SER A 82 -1.93 -25.10 30.03
CA SER A 82 -2.45 -25.54 31.32
C SER A 82 -1.39 -25.53 32.42
N ARG A 83 -1.64 -24.78 33.49
CA ARG A 83 -1.11 -25.11 34.82
C ARG A 83 -2.28 -25.62 35.65
N GLU A 84 -1.98 -26.74 36.29
CA GLU A 84 -2.82 -27.69 37.05
C GLU A 84 -3.73 -27.05 38.11
#